data_AF-A0A919KBX0-F1
#
_entry.id   AF-A0A919KBX0-F1
#
_cell.length_a   1.000
_cell.length_b   1.000
_cell.length_c   1.000
_cell.angle_alpha   90.00
_cell.angle_beta   90.00
_cell.angle_gamma   90.00
#
_symmetry.space_group_name_H-M   'P 1'
#
loop_
_entity.id
_entity.type
_entity.pdbx_description
1 polymer ?
#
loop_
_entity_poly.entity_id
_entity_poly.type
_entity_poly.pdbx_seq_one_letter_code
_entity_poly.pdbx_strand_id
1 'polypeptide(L)'
;MRRWAEVTARMVPDQVGDWVLHDLPRLNTAILDGRAPPGLLVTEADQRVLRHLPDPGRLAPGPARRLVVQLGLLGASVARHYQERTPDGRRHPERAFEPLLTGEQRIPFRRYFAALAGRTGTGHYGRDSYASLVRWNVGTVRVRLRGEVVAELPGVFDDGRIRSYTGTPGEESFFLLVKQGEAIESAVNRELLPLTGAGAGPLGEEAGHRVRQATALLDGLRRLLVEFATRPAGQTMTAEAFMDVFRQFAAHWAPDDIPPSGALDPEALKRDFLLGIALPGYDQQARRLFPALLDQERAEIGALMEAPPLPDRLLADLGSGDSGLALPAEQLRRLVARRPVLADWYRLLAMHAQVSGAHLMLSRKFLFKPQERREAAGLGDPGVVSNRTGTTGMTQTHLERLTRARQRHALAALRPVLIGRNPETAGHPGVRCPREAAAPVTVELVG
;
A
#
# COMPACT_ATOMS: atom_id res chain seq x y z
N MET A 1 -20.38 -34.50 19.14
CA MET A 1 -20.13 -33.10 19.55
C MET A 1 -19.00 -32.41 18.78
N ARG A 2 -17.77 -32.96 18.66
CA ARG A 2 -16.65 -32.30 17.93
C ARG A 2 -16.95 -31.97 16.45
N ARG A 3 -17.57 -32.91 15.71
CA ARG A 3 -17.96 -32.73 14.30
C ARG A 3 -19.01 -31.65 14.05
N TRP A 4 -19.86 -31.38 15.05
CA TRP A 4 -20.87 -30.31 14.97
C TRP A 4 -20.24 -28.95 15.27
N ALA A 5 -19.37 -28.85 16.29
CA ALA A 5 -18.63 -27.62 16.59
C ALA A 5 -17.74 -27.16 15.41
N GLU A 6 -17.14 -28.11 14.66
CA GLU A 6 -16.39 -27.80 13.43
C GLU A 6 -17.28 -27.33 12.26
N VAL A 7 -18.51 -27.85 12.14
CA VAL A 7 -19.48 -27.42 11.12
C VAL A 7 -20.03 -26.03 11.45
N THR A 8 -20.40 -25.76 12.70
CA THR A 8 -20.86 -24.42 13.13
C THR A 8 -19.74 -23.38 13.02
N ALA A 9 -18.50 -23.75 13.31
CA ALA A 9 -17.34 -22.87 13.15
C ALA A 9 -16.99 -22.54 11.68
N ARG A 10 -17.40 -23.38 10.71
CA ARG A 10 -17.25 -23.10 9.27
C ARG A 10 -18.43 -22.32 8.67
N MET A 11 -19.65 -22.54 9.17
CA MET A 11 -20.85 -21.86 8.64
C MET A 11 -20.85 -20.34 8.91
N VAL A 12 -20.28 -19.90 10.03
CA VAL A 12 -20.31 -18.48 10.41
C VAL A 12 -19.40 -17.60 9.52
N PRO A 13 -18.12 -17.94 9.23
CA PRO A 13 -17.29 -17.13 8.32
C PRO A 13 -17.83 -16.96 6.91
N ASP A 14 -18.52 -17.98 6.37
CA ASP A 14 -19.10 -17.93 5.02
C ASP A 14 -20.36 -17.05 5.01
N GLN A 15 -21.23 -17.20 6.01
CA GLN A 15 -22.41 -16.32 6.19
C GLN A 15 -22.01 -14.86 6.38
N VAL A 16 -20.96 -14.59 7.16
CA VAL A 16 -20.39 -13.23 7.31
C VAL A 16 -19.81 -12.75 5.98
N GLY A 17 -19.16 -13.63 5.22
CA GLY A 17 -18.65 -13.33 3.89
C GLY A 17 -19.73 -12.88 2.92
N ASP A 18 -20.82 -13.62 2.81
CA ASP A 18 -21.93 -13.30 1.92
C ASP A 18 -22.60 -11.97 2.30
N TRP A 19 -22.82 -11.74 3.60
CA TRP A 19 -23.37 -10.47 4.08
C TRP A 19 -22.44 -9.29 3.76
N VAL A 20 -21.13 -9.43 3.97
CA VAL A 20 -20.15 -8.38 3.63
C VAL A 20 -20.05 -8.14 2.12
N LEU A 21 -20.23 -9.16 1.29
CA LEU A 21 -20.16 -9.03 -0.17
C LEU A 21 -21.42 -8.38 -0.77
N HIS A 22 -22.57 -8.50 -0.12
CA HIS A 22 -23.84 -8.10 -0.71
C HIS A 22 -24.60 -7.05 0.12
N ASP A 23 -24.83 -7.30 1.40
CA ASP A 23 -25.63 -6.43 2.25
C ASP A 23 -24.86 -5.20 2.71
N LEU A 24 -23.58 -5.32 3.06
CA LEU A 24 -22.77 -4.18 3.51
C LEU A 24 -22.66 -3.10 2.42
N PRO A 25 -22.22 -3.40 1.18
CA PRO A 25 -22.30 -2.50 0.03
C PRO A 25 -23.65 -1.83 -0.17
N ARG A 26 -24.73 -2.63 -0.16
CA ARG A 26 -26.10 -2.15 -0.37
C ARG A 26 -26.52 -1.15 0.71
N LEU A 27 -26.24 -1.46 1.97
CA LEU A 27 -26.56 -0.61 3.11
C LEU A 27 -25.74 0.68 3.09
N ASN A 28 -24.43 0.57 2.84
CA ASN A 28 -23.55 1.74 2.72
C ASN A 28 -24.06 2.68 1.62
N THR A 29 -24.30 2.18 0.41
CA THR A 29 -24.82 3.00 -0.69
C THR A 29 -26.17 3.63 -0.34
N ALA A 30 -27.09 2.89 0.29
CA ALA A 30 -28.37 3.46 0.72
C ALA A 30 -28.22 4.59 1.76
N ILE A 31 -27.27 4.47 2.70
CA ILE A 31 -27.00 5.51 3.70
C ILE A 31 -26.38 6.76 3.06
N LEU A 32 -25.45 6.56 2.12
CA LEU A 32 -24.78 7.63 1.39
C LEU A 32 -25.75 8.41 0.50
N ASP A 33 -26.68 7.72 -0.13
CA ASP A 33 -27.75 8.34 -0.93
C ASP A 33 -28.84 8.98 -0.06
N GLY A 34 -28.74 8.91 1.27
CA GLY A 34 -29.76 9.41 2.19
C GLY A 34 -31.06 8.59 2.21
N ARG A 35 -31.07 7.41 1.60
CA ARG A 35 -32.22 6.49 1.53
C ARG A 35 -32.38 5.62 2.77
N ALA A 36 -31.37 5.57 3.65
CA ALA A 36 -31.41 4.84 4.91
C ALA A 36 -30.65 5.59 6.03
N PRO A 37 -31.08 5.48 7.29
CA PRO A 37 -30.34 6.04 8.42
C PRO A 37 -29.13 5.16 8.80
N PRO A 38 -28.02 5.74 9.33
CA PRO A 38 -26.86 4.98 9.80
C PRO A 38 -27.17 3.86 10.80
N GLY A 39 -28.16 4.07 11.69
CA GLY A 39 -28.57 3.09 12.68
C GLY A 39 -29.08 1.76 12.08
N LEU A 40 -29.51 1.77 10.81
CA LEU A 40 -29.91 0.55 10.11
C LEU A 40 -28.73 -0.40 9.92
N LEU A 41 -27.53 0.11 9.59
CA LEU A 41 -26.32 -0.70 9.45
C LEU A 41 -25.98 -1.40 10.77
N VAL A 42 -26.03 -0.68 11.89
CA VAL A 42 -25.77 -1.20 13.23
C VAL A 42 -26.77 -2.30 13.59
N THR A 43 -28.07 -2.07 13.32
CA THR A 43 -29.14 -3.03 13.61
C THR A 43 -29.00 -4.31 12.79
N GLU A 44 -28.78 -4.18 11.48
CA GLU A 44 -28.63 -5.33 10.58
C GLU A 44 -27.35 -6.12 10.90
N ALA A 45 -26.25 -5.43 11.21
CA ALA A 45 -25.00 -6.07 11.62
C ALA A 45 -25.17 -6.87 12.92
N ASP A 46 -25.83 -6.33 13.95
CA ASP A 46 -26.10 -7.06 15.20
C ASP A 46 -26.96 -8.32 14.94
N GLN A 47 -28.04 -8.19 14.18
CA GLN A 47 -29.01 -9.27 13.95
C GLN A 47 -28.50 -10.38 13.02
N ARG A 48 -27.70 -10.05 12.01
CA ARG A 48 -27.29 -11.02 10.97
C ARG A 48 -25.87 -11.51 11.11
N VAL A 49 -24.99 -10.74 11.76
CA VAL A 49 -23.56 -11.01 11.81
C VAL A 49 -23.07 -11.13 13.25
N LEU A 50 -23.07 -10.03 14.01
CA LEU A 50 -22.28 -9.93 15.24
C LEU A 50 -22.71 -10.90 16.33
N ARG A 51 -24.01 -11.09 16.56
CA ARG A 51 -24.49 -12.00 17.62
C ARG A 51 -24.14 -13.47 17.38
N HIS A 52 -23.87 -13.84 16.13
CA HIS A 52 -23.58 -15.23 15.72
C HIS A 52 -22.08 -15.53 15.64
N LEU A 53 -21.22 -14.53 15.87
CA LEU A 53 -19.78 -14.70 15.78
C LEU A 53 -19.23 -15.64 16.88
N PRO A 54 -18.27 -16.52 16.54
CA PRO A 54 -17.71 -17.48 17.48
C PRO A 54 -16.77 -16.80 18.49
N ASP A 55 -16.45 -17.48 19.58
CA ASP A 55 -15.36 -17.07 20.47
C ASP A 55 -14.03 -16.99 19.70
N PRO A 56 -13.33 -15.83 19.69
CA PRO A 56 -12.04 -15.68 19.01
C PRO A 56 -11.01 -16.72 19.45
N GLY A 57 -11.01 -17.11 20.73
CA GLY A 57 -10.08 -18.09 21.29
C GLY A 57 -10.15 -19.47 20.61
N ARG A 58 -11.27 -19.78 19.97
CA ARG A 58 -11.51 -21.05 19.26
C ARG A 58 -11.16 -21.01 17.78
N LEU A 59 -10.85 -19.83 17.24
CA LEU A 59 -10.52 -19.68 15.82
C LEU A 59 -9.07 -20.05 15.55
N ALA A 60 -8.88 -20.74 14.41
CA ALA A 60 -7.57 -20.92 13.79
C ALA A 60 -7.13 -19.61 13.08
N PRO A 61 -5.82 -19.42 12.82
CA PRO A 61 -5.31 -18.18 12.24
C PRO A 61 -5.93 -17.80 10.89
N GLY A 62 -6.15 -18.75 9.98
CA GLY A 62 -6.75 -18.49 8.66
C GLY A 62 -8.17 -17.90 8.73
N PRO A 63 -9.13 -18.60 9.38
CA PRO A 63 -10.46 -18.06 9.64
C PRO A 63 -10.45 -16.73 10.41
N ALA A 64 -9.52 -16.57 11.37
CA ALA A 64 -9.37 -15.30 12.08
C ALA A 64 -9.01 -14.16 11.13
N ARG A 65 -8.07 -14.36 10.20
CA ARG A 65 -7.71 -13.35 9.17
C ARG A 65 -8.89 -13.00 8.27
N ARG A 66 -9.67 -13.99 7.82
CA ARG A 66 -10.89 -13.76 7.01
C ARG A 66 -11.89 -12.86 7.75
N LEU A 67 -12.15 -13.16 9.03
CA LEU A 67 -13.03 -12.35 9.86
C LEU A 67 -12.44 -10.95 10.14
N VAL A 68 -11.12 -10.80 10.28
CA VAL A 68 -10.48 -9.48 10.43
C VAL A 68 -10.75 -8.60 9.21
N VAL A 69 -10.67 -9.16 7.99
CA VAL A 69 -11.02 -8.40 6.77
C VAL A 69 -12.50 -7.98 6.78
N GLN A 70 -13.39 -8.95 6.98
CA GLN A 70 -14.84 -8.75 6.93
C GLN A 70 -15.34 -7.76 7.99
N LEU A 71 -14.92 -7.95 9.24
CA LEU A 71 -15.29 -7.06 10.35
C LEU A 71 -14.56 -5.73 10.29
N GLY A 72 -13.40 -5.67 9.64
CA GLY A 72 -12.69 -4.43 9.37
C GLY A 72 -13.52 -3.50 8.48
N LEU A 73 -14.07 -4.05 7.39
CA LEU A 73 -14.96 -3.30 6.48
C LEU A 73 -16.24 -2.81 7.19
N LEU A 74 -16.84 -3.68 8.02
CA LEU A 74 -18.00 -3.30 8.83
C LEU A 74 -17.65 -2.17 9.82
N GLY A 75 -16.56 -2.33 10.58
CA GLY A 75 -16.15 -1.35 11.59
C GLY A 75 -15.82 0.01 10.99
N ALA A 76 -15.12 0.04 9.85
CA ALA A 76 -14.84 1.26 9.10
C ALA A 76 -16.12 1.92 8.57
N SER A 77 -17.11 1.14 8.14
CA SER A 77 -18.42 1.64 7.71
C SER A 77 -19.19 2.29 8.87
N VAL A 78 -19.23 1.64 10.04
CA VAL A 78 -19.87 2.18 11.23
C VAL A 78 -19.17 3.47 11.70
N ALA A 79 -17.84 3.46 11.77
CA ALA A 79 -17.05 4.62 12.18
C ALA A 79 -17.29 5.82 11.26
N ARG A 80 -17.27 5.61 9.95
CA ARG A 80 -17.53 6.65 8.95
C ARG A 80 -18.90 7.29 9.16
N HIS A 81 -19.96 6.50 9.13
CA HIS A 81 -21.34 7.02 9.16
C HIS A 81 -21.66 7.70 10.50
N TYR A 82 -21.11 7.17 11.61
CA TYR A 82 -21.23 7.82 12.92
C TYR A 82 -20.57 9.21 12.91
N GLN A 83 -19.33 9.30 12.44
CA GLN A 83 -18.57 10.56 12.42
C GLN A 83 -19.14 11.61 11.45
N GLU A 84 -19.80 11.17 10.39
CA GLU A 84 -20.45 12.05 9.42
C GLU A 84 -21.76 12.64 9.96
N ARG A 85 -22.52 11.87 10.75
CA ARG A 85 -23.89 12.23 11.14
C ARG A 85 -24.05 12.66 12.60
N THR A 86 -23.06 12.42 13.45
CA THR A 86 -23.14 12.71 14.89
C THR A 86 -22.35 13.97 15.24
N PRO A 87 -22.95 14.96 15.94
CA PRO A 87 -22.21 16.08 16.52
C PRO A 87 -21.04 15.59 17.38
N ASP A 88 -19.87 16.20 17.23
CA ASP A 88 -18.62 15.79 17.89
C ASP A 88 -18.15 14.35 17.60
N GLY A 89 -18.76 13.63 16.66
CA GLY A 89 -18.41 12.24 16.35
C GLY A 89 -16.93 12.07 15.97
N ARG A 90 -16.34 13.06 15.29
CA ARG A 90 -14.91 13.07 14.94
C ARG A 90 -13.97 13.22 16.14
N ARG A 91 -14.44 13.86 17.23
CA ARG A 91 -13.65 14.02 18.48
C ARG A 91 -13.70 12.76 19.33
N HIS A 92 -14.79 11.99 19.21
CA HIS A 92 -15.05 10.77 19.96
C HIS A 92 -15.40 9.60 19.04
N PRO A 93 -14.51 9.22 18.10
CA PRO A 93 -14.80 8.17 17.12
C PRO A 93 -15.05 6.80 17.76
N GLU A 94 -14.49 6.55 18.95
CA GLU A 94 -14.66 5.30 19.70
C GLU A 94 -16.11 5.01 20.07
N ARG A 95 -16.94 6.06 20.19
CA ARG A 95 -18.36 5.95 20.57
C ARG A 95 -19.21 5.31 19.49
N ALA A 96 -18.74 5.30 18.23
CA ALA A 96 -19.41 4.61 17.12
C ALA A 96 -19.68 3.13 17.40
N PHE A 97 -18.85 2.52 18.26
CA PHE A 97 -18.87 1.08 18.54
C PHE A 97 -19.58 0.70 19.85
N GLU A 98 -19.98 1.67 20.67
CA GLU A 98 -20.74 1.44 21.91
C GLU A 98 -21.95 0.51 21.74
N PRO A 99 -22.79 0.64 20.69
CA PRO A 99 -23.95 -0.22 20.51
C PRO A 99 -23.61 -1.62 19.99
N LEU A 100 -22.36 -1.90 19.59
CA LEU A 100 -21.98 -3.15 18.94
C LEU A 100 -21.44 -4.16 19.95
N LEU A 101 -22.19 -5.26 20.11
CA LEU A 101 -21.86 -6.38 20.97
C LEU A 101 -21.78 -7.67 20.16
N THR A 102 -20.74 -8.46 20.40
CA THR A 102 -20.34 -9.58 19.55
C THR A 102 -20.43 -10.92 20.28
N GLY A 103 -20.96 -11.92 19.59
CA GLY A 103 -21.11 -13.30 20.05
C GLY A 103 -22.11 -13.48 21.18
N GLU A 104 -22.27 -14.71 21.63
CA GLU A 104 -23.19 -15.09 22.71
C GLU A 104 -22.87 -14.36 24.03
N GLN A 105 -21.59 -14.12 24.28
CA GLN A 105 -21.10 -13.43 25.48
C GLN A 105 -21.27 -11.91 25.42
N ARG A 106 -21.80 -11.36 24.31
CA ARG A 106 -22.02 -9.91 24.11
C ARG A 106 -20.76 -9.09 24.41
N ILE A 107 -19.62 -9.48 23.84
CA ILE A 107 -18.33 -8.80 24.02
C ILE A 107 -18.34 -7.48 23.21
N PRO A 108 -17.88 -6.34 23.76
CA PRO A 108 -17.77 -5.09 23.00
C PRO A 108 -16.96 -5.25 21.72
N PHE A 109 -17.46 -4.73 20.59
CA PHE A 109 -16.91 -4.98 19.25
C PHE A 109 -15.40 -4.72 19.15
N ARG A 110 -14.90 -3.58 19.64
CA ARG A 110 -13.47 -3.24 19.59
C ARG A 110 -12.61 -4.24 20.36
N ARG A 111 -13.10 -4.72 21.51
CA ARG A 111 -12.41 -5.76 22.31
C ARG A 111 -12.42 -7.10 21.59
N TYR A 112 -13.55 -7.47 20.99
CA TYR A 112 -13.65 -8.68 20.18
C TYR A 112 -12.69 -8.62 18.98
N PHE A 113 -12.66 -7.50 18.25
CA PHE A 113 -11.78 -7.31 17.10
C PHE A 113 -10.31 -7.38 17.50
N ALA A 114 -9.90 -6.74 18.61
CA ALA A 114 -8.54 -6.82 19.12
C ALA A 114 -8.15 -8.27 19.50
N ALA A 115 -9.05 -9.02 20.14
CA ALA A 115 -8.83 -10.43 20.42
C ALA A 115 -8.68 -11.24 19.12
N LEU A 116 -9.55 -11.02 18.14
CA LEU A 116 -9.48 -11.66 16.82
C LEU A 116 -8.17 -11.34 16.09
N ALA A 117 -7.72 -10.08 16.11
CA ALA A 117 -6.45 -9.65 15.56
C ALA A 117 -5.28 -10.40 16.23
N GLY A 118 -5.30 -10.57 17.55
CA GLY A 118 -4.34 -11.41 18.27
C GLY A 118 -4.32 -12.87 17.82
N ARG A 119 -5.47 -13.43 17.42
CA ARG A 119 -5.60 -14.81 16.94
C ARG A 119 -5.04 -15.05 15.54
N THR A 120 -4.78 -13.99 14.77
CA THR A 120 -4.14 -14.11 13.44
C THR A 120 -2.69 -14.60 13.53
N GLY A 121 -2.04 -14.42 14.69
CA GLY A 121 -0.63 -14.77 14.91
C GLY A 121 0.36 -13.90 14.14
N THR A 122 -0.05 -12.71 13.66
CA THR A 122 0.79 -11.81 12.86
C THR A 122 1.07 -10.46 13.53
N GLY A 123 0.61 -10.29 14.77
CA GLY A 123 0.60 -9.00 15.47
C GLY A 123 -0.20 -7.92 14.74
N HIS A 124 -1.30 -8.33 14.10
CA HIS A 124 -2.20 -7.40 13.42
C HIS A 124 -2.75 -6.36 14.39
N TYR A 125 -2.92 -5.13 13.91
CA TYR A 125 -3.42 -4.02 14.70
C TYR A 125 -4.88 -4.22 15.15
N GLY A 126 -5.29 -3.57 16.24
CA GLY A 126 -6.62 -3.75 16.86
C GLY A 126 -7.79 -3.09 16.11
N ARG A 127 -7.60 -2.77 14.83
CA ARG A 127 -8.58 -2.26 13.86
C ARG A 127 -8.20 -2.75 12.46
N ASP A 128 -9.00 -2.44 11.44
CA ASP A 128 -8.59 -2.64 10.05
C ASP A 128 -7.28 -1.91 9.72
N SER A 129 -6.44 -2.53 8.90
CA SER A 129 -5.13 -2.03 8.49
C SER A 129 -4.95 -2.19 6.97
N TYR A 130 -3.83 -1.69 6.44
CA TYR A 130 -3.45 -1.96 5.04
C TYR A 130 -3.39 -3.46 4.76
N ALA A 131 -2.84 -4.26 5.69
CA ALA A 131 -2.73 -5.71 5.53
C ALA A 131 -4.11 -6.37 5.39
N SER A 132 -5.09 -6.03 6.24
CA SER A 132 -6.43 -6.61 6.13
C SER A 132 -7.21 -6.07 4.94
N LEU A 133 -7.11 -4.76 4.66
CA LEU A 133 -7.96 -4.10 3.67
C LEU A 133 -7.51 -4.37 2.23
N VAL A 134 -6.20 -4.50 2.00
CA VAL A 134 -5.62 -4.72 0.67
C VAL A 134 -5.08 -6.14 0.56
N ARG A 135 -4.04 -6.46 1.34
CA ARG A 135 -3.27 -7.70 1.12
C ARG A 135 -4.10 -8.95 1.33
N TRP A 136 -4.85 -9.04 2.42
CA TRP A 136 -5.65 -10.23 2.71
C TRP A 136 -6.96 -10.25 1.93
N ASN A 137 -7.54 -9.08 1.67
CA ASN A 137 -8.83 -8.92 1.00
C ASN A 137 -8.79 -9.35 -0.47
N VAL A 138 -7.84 -8.83 -1.24
CA VAL A 138 -7.68 -9.21 -2.64
C VAL A 138 -7.07 -10.61 -2.70
N GLY A 139 -7.57 -11.44 -3.63
CA GLY A 139 -7.04 -12.77 -3.89
C GLY A 139 -5.55 -12.79 -4.19
N THR A 140 -4.98 -13.99 -4.26
CA THR A 140 -3.54 -14.16 -4.48
C THR A 140 -3.11 -13.56 -5.81
N VAL A 141 -2.07 -12.72 -5.79
CA VAL A 141 -1.49 -12.12 -6.99
C VAL A 141 -0.12 -12.73 -7.27
N ARG A 142 0.12 -13.11 -8.52
CA ARG A 142 1.42 -13.56 -9.03
C ARG A 142 2.04 -12.54 -9.95
N VAL A 143 3.33 -12.32 -9.78
CA VAL A 143 4.14 -11.49 -10.68
C VAL A 143 5.05 -12.40 -11.46
N ARG A 144 5.01 -12.27 -12.79
CA ARG A 144 5.88 -13.02 -13.70
C ARG A 144 6.84 -12.08 -14.40
N LEU A 145 8.08 -12.51 -14.52
CA LEU A 145 9.11 -11.85 -15.31
C LEU A 145 9.57 -12.83 -16.37
N ARG A 146 9.35 -12.50 -17.65
CA ARG A 146 9.67 -13.40 -18.79
C ARG A 146 8.97 -14.77 -18.70
N GLY A 147 7.74 -14.81 -18.17
CA GLY A 147 6.94 -16.02 -18.03
C GLY A 147 7.15 -16.79 -16.72
N GLU A 148 8.25 -16.56 -16.01
CA GLU A 148 8.57 -17.20 -14.74
C GLU A 148 7.95 -16.45 -13.56
N VAL A 149 7.37 -17.17 -12.59
CA VAL A 149 6.80 -16.57 -11.38
C VAL A 149 7.94 -16.13 -10.45
N VAL A 150 8.10 -14.82 -10.28
CA VAL A 150 9.16 -14.23 -9.43
C VAL A 150 8.64 -13.78 -8.07
N ALA A 151 7.35 -13.49 -7.97
CA ALA A 151 6.71 -13.25 -6.68
C ALA A 151 5.27 -13.73 -6.64
N GLU A 152 4.84 -14.10 -5.43
CA GLU A 152 3.46 -14.38 -5.10
C GLU A 152 3.13 -13.63 -3.81
N LEU A 153 2.01 -12.90 -3.82
CA LEU A 153 1.50 -12.16 -2.68
C LEU A 153 0.12 -12.72 -2.31
N PRO A 154 0.02 -13.57 -1.27
CA PRO A 154 -1.19 -14.33 -0.98
C PRO A 154 -2.33 -13.44 -0.47
N GLY A 155 -3.56 -13.78 -0.88
CA GLY A 155 -4.81 -13.32 -0.24
C GLY A 155 -5.30 -14.35 0.79
N VAL A 156 -6.36 -14.02 1.54
CA VAL A 156 -7.03 -15.00 2.41
C VAL A 156 -8.35 -15.53 1.83
N PHE A 157 -8.78 -14.97 0.70
CA PHE A 157 -9.94 -15.39 -0.08
C PHE A 157 -9.52 -15.94 -1.44
N ASP A 158 -10.21 -16.98 -1.87
CA ASP A 158 -9.98 -17.79 -3.06
C ASP A 158 -11.24 -17.88 -3.95
N ASP A 159 -12.23 -17.02 -3.71
CA ASP A 159 -13.52 -17.00 -4.41
C ASP A 159 -13.57 -16.02 -5.58
N GLY A 160 -12.43 -15.44 -5.98
CA GLY A 160 -12.33 -14.47 -7.06
C GLY A 160 -12.99 -13.11 -6.76
N ARG A 161 -13.46 -12.85 -5.53
CA ARG A 161 -14.20 -11.62 -5.18
C ARG A 161 -13.40 -10.72 -4.23
N ILE A 162 -13.48 -9.41 -4.46
CA ILE A 162 -12.88 -8.39 -3.59
C ILE A 162 -13.98 -7.83 -2.69
N ARG A 163 -13.80 -7.89 -1.37
CA ARG A 163 -14.77 -7.28 -0.45
C ARG A 163 -14.58 -5.77 -0.48
N SER A 164 -15.66 -5.03 -0.60
CA SER A 164 -15.62 -3.58 -0.81
C SER A 164 -16.66 -2.89 0.08
N TYR A 165 -16.50 -1.59 0.28
CA TYR A 165 -17.44 -0.80 1.07
C TYR A 165 -18.73 -0.52 0.31
N THR A 166 -18.65 -0.35 -1.00
CA THR A 166 -19.78 0.10 -1.85
C THR A 166 -20.15 -0.86 -2.97
N GLY A 167 -19.36 -1.90 -3.23
CA GLY A 167 -19.62 -2.84 -4.32
C GLY A 167 -19.38 -2.25 -5.70
N THR A 168 -18.71 -1.10 -5.80
CA THR A 168 -18.50 -0.43 -7.10
C THR A 168 -17.27 -0.99 -7.81
N PRO A 169 -17.31 -1.20 -9.14
CA PRO A 169 -16.17 -1.71 -9.89
C PRO A 169 -14.91 -0.83 -9.77
N GLY A 170 -15.08 0.49 -9.61
CA GLY A 170 -13.98 1.43 -9.40
C GLY A 170 -13.25 1.22 -8.08
N GLU A 171 -13.99 0.87 -7.02
CA GLU A 171 -13.43 0.52 -5.71
C GLU A 171 -12.63 -0.78 -5.75
N GLU A 172 -13.21 -1.83 -6.32
CA GLU A 172 -12.54 -3.12 -6.47
C GLU A 172 -11.29 -3.01 -7.34
N SER A 173 -11.37 -2.24 -8.43
CA SER A 173 -10.23 -1.94 -9.29
C SER A 173 -9.11 -1.20 -8.56
N PHE A 174 -9.45 -0.32 -7.61
CA PHE A 174 -8.47 0.38 -6.79
C PHE A 174 -7.79 -0.57 -5.81
N PHE A 175 -8.53 -1.44 -5.12
CA PHE A 175 -7.91 -2.46 -4.25
C PHE A 175 -6.98 -3.39 -5.02
N LEU A 176 -7.43 -3.84 -6.20
CA LEU A 176 -6.61 -4.67 -7.08
C LEU A 176 -5.33 -3.94 -7.51
N LEU A 177 -5.41 -2.66 -7.91
CA LEU A 177 -4.24 -1.85 -8.24
C LEU A 177 -3.22 -1.84 -7.11
N VAL A 178 -3.66 -1.56 -5.88
CA VAL A 178 -2.74 -1.45 -4.73
C VAL A 178 -2.09 -2.81 -4.44
N LYS A 179 -2.86 -3.89 -4.44
CA LYS A 179 -2.34 -5.27 -4.26
C LYS A 179 -1.34 -5.67 -5.36
N GLN A 180 -1.65 -5.38 -6.62
CA GLN A 180 -0.76 -5.65 -7.75
C GLN A 180 0.53 -4.83 -7.64
N GLY A 181 0.42 -3.57 -7.21
CA GLY A 181 1.55 -2.72 -6.91
C GLY A 181 2.48 -3.34 -5.87
N GLU A 182 1.93 -3.66 -4.69
CA GLU A 182 2.66 -4.32 -3.59
C GLU A 182 3.32 -5.63 -4.03
N ALA A 183 2.64 -6.45 -4.84
CA ALA A 183 3.20 -7.70 -5.34
C ALA A 183 4.43 -7.48 -6.25
N ILE A 184 4.38 -6.48 -7.13
CA ILE A 184 5.55 -6.10 -7.95
C ILE A 184 6.66 -5.54 -7.07
N GLU A 185 6.33 -4.70 -6.09
CA GLU A 185 7.30 -4.17 -5.14
C GLU A 185 8.00 -5.28 -4.33
N SER A 186 7.25 -6.30 -3.91
CA SER A 186 7.82 -7.50 -3.28
C SER A 186 8.78 -8.23 -4.21
N ALA A 187 8.44 -8.38 -5.50
CA ALA A 187 9.34 -8.97 -6.50
C ALA A 187 10.64 -8.17 -6.64
N VAL A 188 10.55 -6.84 -6.67
CA VAL A 188 11.73 -5.96 -6.71
C VAL A 188 12.61 -6.20 -5.47
N ASN A 189 12.02 -6.21 -4.28
CA ASN A 189 12.77 -6.39 -3.04
C ASN A 189 13.39 -7.79 -2.93
N ARG A 190 12.73 -8.84 -3.45
CA ARG A 190 13.31 -10.20 -3.54
C ARG A 190 14.58 -10.25 -4.39
N GLU A 191 14.68 -9.42 -5.43
CA GLU A 191 15.91 -9.31 -6.21
C GLU A 191 17.01 -8.52 -5.50
N LEU A 192 16.64 -7.52 -4.70
CA LEU A 192 17.62 -6.64 -4.07
C LEU A 192 18.11 -7.13 -2.70
N LEU A 193 17.25 -7.80 -1.93
CA LEU A 193 17.57 -8.29 -0.58
C LEU A 193 18.81 -9.19 -0.53
N PRO A 194 19.04 -10.16 -1.45
CA PRO A 194 20.26 -10.97 -1.44
C PRO A 194 21.54 -10.15 -1.53
N LEU A 195 21.49 -8.95 -2.13
CA LEU A 195 22.64 -8.06 -2.25
C LEU A 195 23.03 -7.41 -0.91
N THR A 196 22.19 -7.51 0.14
CA THR A 196 22.51 -6.99 1.49
C THR A 196 23.48 -7.90 2.27
N GLY A 197 23.70 -9.14 1.82
CA GLY A 197 24.55 -10.12 2.51
C GLY A 197 26.03 -9.75 2.59
N ALA A 198 26.68 -10.17 3.68
CA ALA A 198 28.13 -10.10 3.86
C ALA A 198 28.81 -11.07 2.87
N GLY A 199 29.31 -10.55 1.75
CA GLY A 199 29.89 -11.35 0.66
C GLY A 199 29.21 -11.14 -0.70
N ALA A 200 28.05 -10.49 -0.74
CA ALA A 200 27.45 -10.05 -1.99
C ALA A 200 28.22 -8.84 -2.52
N GLY A 201 28.91 -9.00 -3.65
CA GLY A 201 29.63 -7.92 -4.32
C GLY A 201 28.67 -7.07 -5.19
N PRO A 202 28.31 -5.83 -4.80
CA PRO A 202 27.40 -4.97 -5.57
C PRO A 202 27.92 -4.60 -6.98
N LEU A 203 29.21 -4.82 -7.26
CA LEU A 203 29.85 -4.62 -8.55
C LEU A 203 29.93 -5.89 -9.42
N GLY A 204 29.50 -7.04 -8.92
CA GLY A 204 29.58 -8.33 -9.61
C GLY A 204 28.54 -8.49 -10.73
N GLU A 205 28.74 -9.52 -11.56
CA GLU A 205 27.83 -9.85 -12.67
C GLU A 205 26.42 -10.21 -12.18
N GLU A 206 26.34 -11.00 -11.10
CA GLU A 206 25.08 -11.38 -10.45
C GLU A 206 24.32 -10.15 -9.92
N ALA A 207 25.03 -9.20 -9.30
CA ALA A 207 24.42 -7.95 -8.86
C ALA A 207 23.86 -7.17 -10.05
N GLY A 208 24.61 -7.09 -11.15
CA GLY A 208 24.12 -6.50 -12.40
C GLY A 208 22.87 -7.19 -12.94
N HIS A 209 22.82 -8.53 -12.90
CA HIS A 209 21.65 -9.30 -13.32
C HIS A 209 20.40 -8.94 -12.50
N ARG A 210 20.49 -9.03 -11.18
CA ARG A 210 19.39 -8.73 -10.24
C ARG A 210 18.92 -7.29 -10.36
N VAL A 211 19.85 -6.34 -10.46
CA VAL A 211 19.55 -4.91 -10.63
C VAL A 211 18.79 -4.65 -11.94
N ARG A 212 19.14 -5.33 -13.04
CA ARG A 212 18.38 -5.23 -14.30
C ARG A 212 16.98 -5.82 -14.19
N GLN A 213 16.81 -6.95 -13.51
CA GLN A 213 15.49 -7.54 -13.26
C GLN A 213 14.63 -6.63 -12.38
N ALA A 214 15.17 -6.14 -11.28
CA ALA A 214 14.52 -5.16 -10.39
C ALA A 214 14.11 -3.88 -11.14
N THR A 215 14.96 -3.40 -12.06
CA THR A 215 14.64 -2.24 -12.91
C THR A 215 13.46 -2.53 -13.84
N ALA A 216 13.42 -3.71 -14.47
CA ALA A 216 12.30 -4.10 -15.34
C ALA A 216 10.98 -4.22 -14.55
N LEU A 217 11.03 -4.78 -13.34
CA LEU A 217 9.88 -4.87 -12.44
C LEU A 217 9.38 -3.48 -12.02
N LEU A 218 10.26 -2.55 -11.64
CA LEU A 218 9.86 -1.17 -11.34
C LEU A 218 9.26 -0.44 -12.55
N ASP A 219 9.75 -0.70 -13.77
CA ASP A 219 9.11 -0.16 -14.97
C ASP A 219 7.72 -0.76 -15.18
N GLY A 220 7.52 -2.05 -14.91
CA GLY A 220 6.21 -2.70 -14.87
C GLY A 220 5.25 -2.03 -13.88
N LEU A 221 5.72 -1.75 -12.66
CA LEU A 221 4.95 -1.00 -11.66
C LEU A 221 4.61 0.41 -12.15
N ARG A 222 5.57 1.13 -12.74
CA ARG A 222 5.32 2.46 -13.30
C ARG A 222 4.22 2.43 -14.37
N ARG A 223 4.25 1.44 -15.27
CA ARG A 223 3.22 1.26 -16.30
C ARG A 223 1.86 0.96 -15.68
N LEU A 224 1.79 0.05 -14.71
CA LEU A 224 0.56 -0.26 -13.97
C LEU A 224 -0.10 1.01 -13.40
N LEU A 225 0.69 1.86 -12.72
CA LEU A 225 0.20 3.12 -12.14
C LEU A 225 -0.28 4.10 -13.22
N VAL A 226 0.46 4.23 -14.33
CA VAL A 226 0.12 5.13 -15.44
C VAL A 226 -1.14 4.65 -16.17
N GLU A 227 -1.24 3.35 -16.47
CA GLU A 227 -2.39 2.74 -17.14
C GLU A 227 -3.66 2.91 -16.31
N PHE A 228 -3.59 2.68 -15.00
CA PHE A 228 -4.72 2.95 -14.11
C PHE A 228 -5.16 4.42 -14.16
N ALA A 229 -4.20 5.34 -14.21
CA ALA A 229 -4.48 6.77 -14.32
C ALA A 229 -5.09 7.17 -15.67
N THR A 230 -4.90 6.41 -16.75
CA THR A 230 -5.42 6.77 -18.08
C THR A 230 -6.69 6.01 -18.46
N ARG A 231 -7.17 5.08 -17.64
CA ARG A 231 -8.42 4.35 -17.88
C ARG A 231 -9.64 5.29 -18.02
N PRO A 232 -10.61 4.95 -18.89
CA PRO A 232 -11.85 5.70 -19.02
C PRO A 232 -12.65 5.77 -17.72
N ALA A 233 -13.44 6.85 -17.56
CA ALA A 233 -14.42 6.95 -16.48
C ALA A 233 -15.39 5.75 -16.54
N GLY A 234 -15.55 5.04 -15.42
CA GLY A 234 -16.33 3.79 -15.33
C GLY A 234 -15.51 2.50 -15.28
N GLN A 235 -14.23 2.54 -15.70
CA GLN A 235 -13.26 1.42 -15.55
C GLN A 235 -12.20 1.70 -14.48
N THR A 236 -12.33 2.83 -13.80
CA THR A 236 -11.49 3.29 -12.70
C THR A 236 -12.32 4.14 -11.76
N MET A 237 -11.83 4.32 -10.53
CA MET A 237 -12.46 5.20 -9.55
C MET A 237 -12.34 6.66 -10.01
N THR A 238 -13.41 7.46 -9.88
CA THR A 238 -13.33 8.91 -10.13
C THR A 238 -12.67 9.63 -8.94
N ALA A 239 -12.19 10.86 -9.15
CA ALA A 239 -11.63 11.65 -8.06
C ALA A 239 -12.67 11.97 -6.99
N GLU A 240 -13.90 12.27 -7.41
CA GLU A 240 -15.03 12.53 -6.53
C GLU A 240 -15.38 11.28 -5.71
N ALA A 241 -15.51 10.12 -6.34
CA ALA A 241 -15.75 8.87 -5.63
C ALA A 241 -14.60 8.52 -4.66
N PHE A 242 -13.35 8.78 -5.06
CA PHE A 242 -12.20 8.59 -4.18
C PHE A 242 -12.28 9.48 -2.95
N MET A 243 -12.48 10.78 -3.13
CA MET A 243 -12.47 11.78 -2.05
C MET A 243 -13.70 11.70 -1.14
N ASP A 244 -14.89 11.57 -1.72
CA ASP A 244 -16.15 11.74 -0.98
C ASP A 244 -16.71 10.42 -0.43
N VAL A 245 -16.30 9.30 -1.02
CA VAL A 245 -16.85 7.99 -0.68
C VAL A 245 -15.78 7.07 -0.14
N PHE A 246 -14.86 6.64 -0.99
CA PHE A 246 -13.93 5.56 -0.67
C PHE A 246 -12.98 5.93 0.47
N ARG A 247 -12.29 7.06 0.34
CA ARG A 247 -11.32 7.54 1.34
C ARG A 247 -11.94 7.77 2.71
N GLN A 248 -13.22 8.12 2.75
CA GLN A 248 -13.93 8.46 3.98
C GLN A 248 -14.15 7.25 4.90
N PHE A 249 -14.00 6.02 4.38
CA PHE A 249 -13.98 4.81 5.20
C PHE A 249 -12.67 4.62 5.98
N ALA A 250 -11.58 5.30 5.61
CA ALA A 250 -10.34 5.29 6.37
C ALA A 250 -10.37 6.29 7.56
N ALA A 251 -11.52 6.45 8.20
CA ALA A 251 -11.69 7.27 9.38
C ALA A 251 -11.05 6.60 10.62
N HIS A 252 -10.80 7.41 11.64
CA HIS A 252 -10.31 6.94 12.94
C HIS A 252 -11.37 6.09 13.64
N TRP A 253 -10.98 4.99 14.28
CA TRP A 253 -11.82 4.24 15.23
C TRP A 253 -11.55 4.68 16.68
N ALA A 254 -10.42 5.33 16.92
CA ALA A 254 -10.02 5.96 18.18
C ALA A 254 -9.12 7.18 17.88
N PRO A 255 -9.03 8.17 18.78
CA PRO A 255 -8.32 9.43 18.50
C PRO A 255 -6.87 9.30 18.01
N ASP A 256 -6.12 8.31 18.50
CA ASP A 256 -4.69 8.14 18.21
C ASP A 256 -4.38 6.88 17.38
N ASP A 257 -5.39 6.30 16.74
CA ASP A 257 -5.15 5.15 15.87
C ASP A 257 -4.56 5.53 14.50
N ILE A 258 -4.07 4.53 13.77
CA ILE A 258 -3.52 4.71 12.42
C ILE A 258 -4.45 4.00 11.43
N PRO A 259 -5.24 4.74 10.63
CA PRO A 259 -6.10 4.16 9.61
C PRO A 259 -5.31 3.52 8.46
N PRO A 260 -5.95 2.63 7.66
CA PRO A 260 -5.32 2.07 6.48
C PRO A 260 -4.88 3.17 5.50
N SER A 261 -3.70 2.98 4.92
CA SER A 261 -3.06 3.96 4.06
C SER A 261 -2.07 3.32 3.11
N GLY A 262 -1.91 3.85 1.90
CA GLY A 262 -0.81 3.45 1.01
C GLY A 262 0.59 3.72 1.59
N ALA A 263 0.69 4.61 2.59
CA ALA A 263 1.95 4.80 3.33
C ALA A 263 2.35 3.58 4.20
N LEU A 264 1.41 2.65 4.44
CA LEU A 264 1.63 1.41 5.18
C LEU A 264 2.00 0.23 4.27
N ASP A 265 2.30 0.47 2.99
CA ASP A 265 2.87 -0.56 2.12
C ASP A 265 4.29 -0.91 2.62
N PRO A 266 4.52 -2.13 3.15
CA PRO A 266 5.81 -2.48 3.71
C PRO A 266 6.88 -2.66 2.64
N GLU A 267 6.51 -2.99 1.40
CA GLU A 267 7.49 -3.20 0.33
C GLU A 267 8.03 -1.86 -0.17
N ALA A 268 7.21 -0.81 -0.15
CA ALA A 268 7.66 0.56 -0.42
C ALA A 268 8.64 1.04 0.66
N LEU A 269 8.31 0.81 1.94
CA LEU A 269 9.16 1.16 3.08
C LEU A 269 10.50 0.41 3.03
N LYS A 270 10.48 -0.92 2.85
CA LYS A 270 11.70 -1.73 2.69
C LYS A 270 12.58 -1.21 1.57
N ARG A 271 11.99 -0.88 0.41
CA ARG A 271 12.75 -0.42 -0.75
C ARG A 271 13.45 0.92 -0.50
N ASP A 272 12.82 1.83 0.23
CA ASP A 272 13.47 3.09 0.60
C ASP A 272 14.69 2.89 1.51
N PHE A 273 14.67 1.91 2.42
CA PHE A 273 15.84 1.58 3.23
C PHE A 273 16.89 0.76 2.46
N LEU A 274 16.46 -0.14 1.56
CA LEU A 274 17.37 -0.88 0.67
C LEU A 274 18.14 0.04 -0.28
N LEU A 275 17.47 1.03 -0.88
CA LEU A 275 18.04 1.92 -1.88
C LEU A 275 18.51 3.25 -1.31
N GLY A 276 18.24 3.51 -0.04
CA GLY A 276 18.54 4.77 0.64
C GLY A 276 17.61 5.91 0.19
N ILE A 277 17.36 6.83 1.10
CA ILE A 277 16.61 8.06 0.82
C ILE A 277 17.27 9.24 1.51
N ALA A 278 17.66 10.24 0.71
CA ALA A 278 18.30 11.47 1.19
C ALA A 278 17.26 12.44 1.78
N LEU A 279 16.51 11.99 2.80
CA LEU A 279 15.53 12.79 3.53
C LEU A 279 15.80 12.69 5.04
N PRO A 280 16.24 13.78 5.68
CA PRO A 280 16.49 13.78 7.13
C PRO A 280 15.22 13.41 7.93
N GLY A 281 15.38 12.54 8.92
CA GLY A 281 14.31 12.10 9.84
C GLY A 281 13.30 11.13 9.21
N TYR A 282 13.59 10.56 8.04
CA TYR A 282 12.70 9.60 7.38
C TYR A 282 12.49 8.33 8.21
N ASP A 283 13.54 7.87 8.90
CA ASP A 283 13.53 6.76 9.85
C ASP A 283 12.51 6.97 10.98
N GLN A 284 12.50 8.16 11.59
CA GLN A 284 11.55 8.51 12.64
C GLN A 284 10.12 8.54 12.10
N GLN A 285 9.94 9.03 10.88
CA GLN A 285 8.64 9.03 10.22
C GLN A 285 8.14 7.61 9.93
N ALA A 286 8.98 6.73 9.41
CA ALA A 286 8.64 5.33 9.17
C ALA A 286 8.29 4.60 10.48
N ARG A 287 9.03 4.84 11.57
CA ARG A 287 8.74 4.26 12.89
C ARG A 287 7.37 4.64 13.45
N ARG A 288 6.82 5.81 13.11
CA ARG A 288 5.44 6.19 13.50
C ARG A 288 4.37 5.30 12.88
N LEU A 289 4.69 4.64 11.77
CA LEU A 289 3.77 3.74 11.06
C LEU A 289 3.78 2.32 11.61
N PHE A 290 4.83 1.94 12.34
CA PHE A 290 5.06 0.58 12.83
C PHE A 290 3.86 -0.01 13.57
N PRO A 291 3.15 0.70 14.47
CA PRO A 291 2.02 0.11 15.18
C PRO A 291 0.91 -0.48 14.28
N ALA A 292 0.81 -0.03 13.03
CA ALA A 292 -0.16 -0.53 12.06
C ALA A 292 0.39 -1.57 11.06
N LEU A 293 1.69 -1.90 11.15
CA LEU A 293 2.32 -2.97 10.39
C LEU A 293 2.22 -4.31 11.14
N LEU A 294 2.42 -5.42 10.45
CA LEU A 294 2.54 -6.76 11.04
C LEU A 294 3.88 -6.96 11.74
N ASP A 295 3.98 -7.93 12.67
CA ASP A 295 5.20 -8.23 13.42
C ASP A 295 6.41 -8.45 12.50
N GLN A 296 6.24 -9.30 11.49
CA GLN A 296 7.29 -9.63 10.54
C GLN A 296 7.74 -8.41 9.72
N GLU A 297 6.80 -7.57 9.30
CA GLU A 297 7.10 -6.36 8.53
C GLU A 297 7.93 -5.37 9.35
N ARG A 298 7.56 -5.18 10.62
CA ARG A 298 8.32 -4.34 11.54
C ARG A 298 9.73 -4.86 11.75
N ALA A 299 9.88 -6.17 11.92
CA ALA A 299 11.20 -6.79 12.09
C ALA A 299 12.07 -6.63 10.83
N GLU A 300 11.52 -6.90 9.65
CA GLU A 300 12.23 -6.79 8.38
C GLU A 300 12.62 -5.34 8.05
N ILE A 301 11.70 -4.39 8.22
CA ILE A 301 12.00 -2.96 8.01
C ILE A 301 13.00 -2.49 9.06
N GLY A 302 12.82 -2.86 10.33
CA GLY A 302 13.75 -2.54 11.41
C GLY A 302 15.17 -3.02 11.12
N ALA A 303 15.34 -4.25 10.62
CA ALA A 303 16.66 -4.76 10.23
C ALA A 303 17.29 -3.95 9.08
N LEU A 304 16.49 -3.52 8.10
CA LEU A 304 16.97 -2.67 7.00
C LEU A 304 17.34 -1.26 7.46
N MET A 305 16.67 -0.72 8.48
CA MET A 305 17.00 0.59 9.06
C MET A 305 18.39 0.62 9.72
N GLU A 306 18.85 -0.52 10.24
CA GLU A 306 20.16 -0.65 10.91
C GLU A 306 21.29 -1.04 9.93
N ALA A 307 20.95 -1.31 8.66
CA ALA A 307 21.90 -1.72 7.63
C ALA A 307 22.26 -0.55 6.69
N PRO A 308 23.52 -0.47 6.20
CA PRO A 308 23.87 0.48 5.15
C PRO A 308 23.07 0.19 3.86
N PRO A 309 22.46 1.21 3.23
CA PRO A 309 21.80 1.06 1.93
C PRO A 309 22.73 0.48 0.85
N LEU A 310 22.15 -0.23 -0.12
CA LEU A 310 22.90 -0.86 -1.21
C LEU A 310 23.75 0.13 -2.02
N PRO A 311 23.27 1.36 -2.35
CA PRO A 311 24.10 2.33 -3.04
C PRO A 311 25.30 2.81 -2.23
N ASP A 312 25.19 2.87 -0.90
CA ASP A 312 26.30 3.31 -0.04
C ASP A 312 27.38 2.23 0.01
N ARG A 313 26.98 0.96 0.09
CA ARG A 313 27.90 -0.19 -0.05
C ARG A 313 28.57 -0.23 -1.42
N LEU A 314 27.82 0.03 -2.49
CA LEU A 314 28.37 0.15 -3.84
C LEU A 314 29.44 1.25 -3.92
N LEU A 315 29.21 2.42 -3.31
CA LEU A 315 30.18 3.51 -3.29
C LEU A 315 31.42 3.18 -2.45
N ALA A 316 31.25 2.50 -1.32
CA ALA A 316 32.35 2.01 -0.49
C ALA A 316 33.27 1.05 -1.29
N ASP A 317 32.70 0.11 -2.03
CA ASP A 317 33.44 -0.83 -2.88
C ASP A 317 34.17 -0.16 -4.06
N LEU A 318 33.71 1.02 -4.49
CA LEU A 318 34.40 1.86 -5.46
C LEU A 318 35.53 2.71 -4.85
N GLY A 319 35.74 2.65 -3.53
CA GLY A 319 36.65 3.52 -2.80
C GLY A 319 36.19 4.98 -2.76
N SER A 320 34.89 5.23 -2.99
CA SER A 320 34.30 6.56 -3.19
C SER A 320 33.34 6.95 -2.06
N GLY A 321 33.67 6.57 -0.81
CA GLY A 321 32.82 6.67 0.40
C GLY A 321 32.09 8.01 0.63
N ASP A 322 32.46 8.77 1.67
CA ASP A 322 31.69 9.98 2.06
C ASP A 322 31.72 11.10 1.02
N SER A 323 32.73 11.13 0.14
CA SER A 323 32.85 12.10 -0.95
C SER A 323 31.98 11.77 -2.17
N GLY A 324 31.38 10.57 -2.21
CA GLY A 324 30.55 10.11 -3.31
C GLY A 324 31.23 10.19 -4.67
N LEU A 325 30.43 10.35 -5.73
CA LEU A 325 30.92 10.46 -7.12
C LEU A 325 31.18 11.91 -7.56
N ALA A 326 31.84 12.71 -6.72
CA ALA A 326 32.25 14.08 -7.02
C ALA A 326 33.48 14.15 -7.96
N LEU A 327 33.42 13.45 -9.10
CA LEU A 327 34.50 13.36 -10.08
C LEU A 327 34.18 14.17 -11.35
N PRO A 328 35.20 14.68 -12.08
CA PRO A 328 35.00 15.26 -13.40
C PRO A 328 34.33 14.29 -14.38
N ALA A 329 33.52 14.79 -15.32
CA ALA A 329 32.75 13.97 -16.25
C ALA A 329 33.59 12.93 -17.02
N GLU A 330 34.82 13.27 -17.41
CA GLU A 330 35.72 12.35 -18.10
C GLU A 330 36.20 11.19 -17.20
N GLN A 331 36.39 11.45 -15.91
CA GLN A 331 36.71 10.40 -14.94
C GLN A 331 35.49 9.51 -14.69
N LEU A 332 34.28 10.09 -14.63
CA LEU A 332 33.03 9.32 -14.52
C LEU A 332 32.81 8.42 -15.75
N ARG A 333 33.08 8.90 -16.97
CA ARG A 333 33.03 8.06 -18.18
C ARG A 333 33.98 6.88 -18.10
N ARG A 334 35.24 7.12 -17.72
CA ARG A 334 36.24 6.06 -17.54
C ARG A 334 35.83 5.06 -16.45
N LEU A 335 35.23 5.55 -15.37
CA LEU A 335 34.71 4.71 -14.29
C LEU A 335 33.59 3.78 -14.78
N VAL A 336 32.59 4.32 -15.46
CA VAL A 336 31.48 3.54 -16.04
C VAL A 336 32.00 2.55 -17.08
N ALA A 337 32.95 2.95 -17.94
CA ALA A 337 33.55 2.05 -18.94
C ALA A 337 34.28 0.86 -18.29
N ARG A 338 34.96 1.09 -17.16
CA ARG A 338 35.62 0.02 -16.38
C ARG A 338 34.64 -0.83 -15.57
N ARG A 339 33.50 -0.26 -15.17
CA ARG A 339 32.48 -0.89 -14.31
C ARG A 339 31.07 -0.68 -14.90
N PRO A 340 30.70 -1.41 -15.97
CA PRO A 340 29.42 -1.21 -16.66
C PRO A 340 28.18 -1.36 -15.76
N VAL A 341 28.27 -2.19 -14.72
CA VAL A 341 27.23 -2.39 -13.70
C VAL A 341 26.76 -1.09 -13.03
N LEU A 342 27.57 -0.04 -13.01
CA LEU A 342 27.17 1.27 -12.48
C LEU A 342 26.05 1.91 -13.30
N ALA A 343 25.98 1.63 -14.60
CA ALA A 343 24.89 2.07 -15.45
C ALA A 343 23.58 1.36 -15.08
N ASP A 344 23.64 0.08 -14.72
CA ASP A 344 22.47 -0.69 -14.26
C ASP A 344 21.95 -0.17 -12.92
N TRP A 345 22.84 0.07 -11.96
CA TRP A 345 22.46 0.68 -10.67
C TRP A 345 21.87 2.07 -10.83
N TYR A 346 22.44 2.90 -11.70
CA TYR A 346 21.88 4.21 -12.02
C TYR A 346 20.46 4.08 -12.60
N ARG A 347 20.24 3.14 -13.52
CA ARG A 347 18.92 2.90 -14.13
C ARG A 347 17.89 2.45 -13.09
N LEU A 348 18.28 1.56 -12.17
CA LEU A 348 17.42 1.13 -11.07
C LEU A 348 16.97 2.32 -10.21
N LEU A 349 17.91 3.14 -9.74
CA LEU A 349 17.62 4.30 -8.89
C LEU A 349 16.80 5.36 -9.63
N ALA A 350 17.10 5.60 -10.91
CA ALA A 350 16.32 6.49 -11.75
C ALA A 350 14.89 5.98 -11.96
N MET A 351 14.70 4.67 -12.19
CA MET A 351 13.38 4.06 -12.32
C MET A 351 12.60 4.10 -11.00
N HIS A 352 13.25 3.86 -9.86
CA HIS A 352 12.63 4.03 -8.54
C HIS A 352 12.09 5.46 -8.32
N ALA A 353 12.87 6.47 -8.73
CA ALA A 353 12.43 7.85 -8.70
C ALA A 353 11.27 8.12 -9.68
N GLN A 354 11.23 7.48 -10.84
CA GLN A 354 10.13 7.59 -11.80
C GLN A 354 8.82 6.94 -11.29
N VAL A 355 8.90 5.77 -10.64
CA VAL A 355 7.75 5.14 -9.96
C VAL A 355 7.18 6.09 -8.91
N SER A 356 8.04 6.72 -8.11
CA SER A 356 7.61 7.72 -7.12
C SER A 356 6.90 8.92 -7.77
N GLY A 357 7.39 9.37 -8.93
CA GLY A 357 6.73 10.39 -9.73
C GLY A 357 5.35 9.96 -10.24
N ALA A 358 5.19 8.71 -10.66
CA ALA A 358 3.90 8.15 -11.08
C ALA A 358 2.92 8.07 -9.89
N HIS A 359 3.38 7.66 -8.71
CA HIS A 359 2.56 7.68 -7.50
C HIS A 359 2.13 9.10 -7.08
N LEU A 360 3.04 10.07 -7.14
CA LEU A 360 2.71 11.49 -6.91
C LEU A 360 1.70 12.00 -7.95
N MET A 361 1.81 11.59 -9.21
CA MET A 361 0.84 11.92 -10.25
C MET A 361 -0.55 11.39 -9.90
N LEU A 362 -0.68 10.12 -9.48
CA LEU A 362 -1.94 9.54 -9.02
C LEU A 362 -2.52 10.32 -7.85
N SER A 363 -1.70 10.60 -6.84
CA SER A 363 -2.13 11.36 -5.64
C SER A 363 -2.62 12.76 -6.01
N ARG A 364 -1.95 13.45 -6.95
CA ARG A 364 -2.40 14.75 -7.45
C ARG A 364 -3.69 14.64 -8.26
N LYS A 365 -3.86 13.60 -9.07
CA LYS A 365 -5.04 13.40 -9.92
C LYS A 365 -6.29 13.12 -9.08
N PHE A 366 -6.18 12.24 -8.09
CA PHE A 366 -7.34 11.73 -7.36
C PHE A 366 -7.62 12.44 -6.03
N LEU A 367 -6.65 13.16 -5.46
CA LEU A 367 -6.80 13.79 -4.14
C LEU A 367 -6.49 15.29 -4.20
N PHE A 368 -5.24 15.67 -4.45
CA PHE A 368 -4.81 17.04 -4.15
C PHE A 368 -5.36 18.09 -5.13
N LYS A 369 -5.23 17.90 -6.45
CA LYS A 369 -5.73 18.91 -7.42
C LYS A 369 -7.25 19.08 -7.38
N PRO A 370 -8.06 17.99 -7.27
CA PRO A 370 -9.49 18.16 -7.09
C PRO A 370 -9.84 18.91 -5.80
N GLN A 371 -9.13 18.65 -4.69
CA GLN A 371 -9.32 19.40 -3.44
C GLN A 371 -8.94 20.88 -3.58
N GLU A 372 -7.80 21.21 -4.21
CA GLU A 372 -7.41 22.59 -4.49
C GLU A 372 -8.50 23.34 -5.29
N ARG A 373 -9.12 22.67 -6.28
CA ARG A 373 -10.24 23.26 -7.04
C ARG A 373 -11.46 23.52 -6.18
N ARG A 374 -11.77 22.63 -5.23
CA ARG A 374 -12.88 22.81 -4.28
C ARG A 374 -12.63 23.98 -3.35
N GLU A 375 -11.40 24.13 -2.87
CA GLU A 375 -11.01 25.28 -2.04
C GLU A 375 -11.13 26.60 -2.81
N ALA A 376 -10.64 26.63 -4.05
CA ALA A 376 -10.80 27.80 -4.93
C ALA A 376 -12.28 28.13 -5.23
N ALA A 377 -13.15 27.11 -5.28
CA ALA A 377 -14.59 27.26 -5.45
C ALA A 377 -15.36 27.53 -4.15
N GLY A 378 -14.69 27.63 -2.99
CA GLY A 378 -15.33 27.86 -1.69
C GLY A 378 -16.08 26.65 -1.10
N LEU A 379 -15.90 25.44 -1.66
CA LEU A 379 -16.58 24.22 -1.21
C LEU A 379 -15.91 23.57 0.02
N GLY A 380 -14.67 23.92 0.32
CA GLY A 380 -13.95 23.46 1.53
C GLY A 380 -13.57 21.96 1.51
N ASP A 381 -13.47 21.37 2.71
CA ASP A 381 -13.07 19.96 2.94
C ASP A 381 -14.11 19.29 3.88
N PRO A 382 -15.28 18.89 3.35
CA PRO A 382 -16.43 18.50 4.18
C PRO A 382 -16.30 17.10 4.79
N GLY A 383 -15.43 16.24 4.24
CA GLY A 383 -15.29 14.84 4.62
C GLY A 383 -14.87 14.61 6.08
N VAL A 384 -15.13 13.41 6.61
CA VAL A 384 -14.66 12.94 7.93
C VAL A 384 -13.14 12.74 7.94
N VAL A 385 -12.58 12.27 6.83
CA VAL A 385 -11.15 12.21 6.55
C VAL A 385 -10.79 13.42 5.69
N SER A 386 -9.80 14.20 6.13
CA SER A 386 -9.35 15.36 5.37
C SER A 386 -8.81 14.96 4.00
N ASN A 387 -9.15 15.77 2.99
CA ASN A 387 -8.62 15.66 1.64
C ASN A 387 -7.37 16.51 1.39
N ARG A 388 -6.95 17.32 2.37
CA ARG A 388 -5.74 18.15 2.28
C ARG A 388 -4.45 17.37 2.49
N THR A 389 -4.55 16.25 3.19
CA THR A 389 -3.42 15.40 3.57
C THR A 389 -3.79 13.93 3.34
N GLY A 390 -2.83 13.01 3.32
CA GLY A 390 -3.05 11.57 3.38
C GLY A 390 -3.62 11.15 4.75
N THR A 391 -4.12 9.92 4.86
CA THR A 391 -4.72 9.41 6.12
C THR A 391 -3.72 9.36 7.27
N THR A 392 -2.42 9.32 6.97
CA THR A 392 -1.32 9.41 7.93
C THR A 392 -0.74 10.83 8.08
N GLY A 393 -1.45 11.86 7.61
CA GLY A 393 -1.02 13.26 7.67
C GLY A 393 -0.05 13.71 6.57
N MET A 394 0.25 12.84 5.60
CA MET A 394 1.21 13.14 4.53
C MET A 394 0.67 14.19 3.54
N THR A 395 1.30 15.35 3.43
CA THR A 395 0.88 16.43 2.52
C THR A 395 1.40 16.22 1.09
N GLN A 396 0.82 16.93 0.11
CA GLN A 396 1.38 16.97 -1.25
C GLN A 396 2.86 17.39 -1.25
N THR A 397 3.20 18.46 -0.53
CA THR A 397 4.56 18.97 -0.41
C THR A 397 5.52 17.91 0.16
N HIS A 398 5.03 17.08 1.09
CA HIS A 398 5.81 15.98 1.62
C HIS A 398 6.09 14.90 0.55
N LEU A 399 5.07 14.50 -0.22
CA LEU A 399 5.25 13.55 -1.33
C LEU A 399 6.18 14.10 -2.43
N GLU A 400 6.11 15.40 -2.70
CA GLU A 400 7.06 16.07 -3.60
C GLU A 400 8.50 16.02 -3.06
N ARG A 401 8.69 16.24 -1.76
CA ARG A 401 10.00 16.12 -1.11
C ARG A 401 10.54 14.69 -1.19
N LEU A 402 9.72 13.67 -0.92
CA LEU A 402 10.11 12.26 -1.07
C LEU A 402 10.53 11.95 -2.51
N THR A 403 9.73 12.41 -3.48
CA THR A 403 10.03 12.23 -4.91
C THR A 403 11.36 12.90 -5.29
N ARG A 404 11.60 14.13 -4.82
CA ARG A 404 12.88 14.84 -5.06
C ARG A 404 14.05 14.17 -4.36
N ALA A 405 13.86 13.64 -3.14
CA ALA A 405 14.90 12.91 -2.41
C ALA A 405 15.34 11.67 -3.18
N ARG A 406 14.41 10.88 -3.72
CA ARG A 406 14.72 9.72 -4.57
C ARG A 406 15.39 10.10 -5.89
N GLN A 407 15.11 11.28 -6.46
CA GLN A 407 15.82 11.79 -7.64
C GLN A 407 17.27 12.22 -7.35
N ARG A 408 17.59 12.56 -6.09
CA ARG A 408 18.93 12.95 -5.62
C ARG A 408 19.68 11.76 -5.04
N HIS A 409 19.47 10.58 -5.60
CA HIS A 409 20.11 9.34 -5.16
C HIS A 409 21.64 9.39 -5.32
N ALA A 410 22.35 8.49 -4.62
CA ALA A 410 23.81 8.43 -4.54
C ALA A 410 24.53 8.45 -5.91
N LEU A 411 23.93 7.82 -6.93
CA LEU A 411 24.50 7.77 -8.30
C LEU A 411 24.05 8.91 -9.24
N ALA A 412 23.37 9.95 -8.75
CA ALA A 412 22.82 11.00 -9.61
C ALA A 412 23.90 11.76 -10.41
N ALA A 413 25.14 11.80 -9.92
CA ALA A 413 26.29 12.38 -10.61
C ALA A 413 26.62 11.69 -11.95
N LEU A 414 26.20 10.44 -12.16
CA LEU A 414 26.40 9.72 -13.43
C LEU A 414 25.46 10.19 -14.55
N ARG A 415 24.42 10.96 -14.23
CA ARG A 415 23.42 11.43 -15.20
C ARG A 415 24.01 12.09 -16.46
N PRO A 416 24.96 13.04 -16.37
CA PRO A 416 25.49 13.74 -17.55
C PRO A 416 26.24 12.82 -18.50
N VAL A 417 26.84 11.73 -17.99
CA VAL A 417 27.62 10.78 -18.80
C VAL A 417 26.78 9.63 -19.34
N LEU A 418 25.68 9.28 -18.66
CA LEU A 418 24.79 8.19 -19.07
C LEU A 418 23.63 8.63 -19.97
N ILE A 419 23.17 9.88 -19.86
CA ILE A 419 22.02 10.40 -20.64
C ILE A 419 22.46 11.40 -21.72
N GLY A 420 23.67 11.97 -21.62
CA GLY A 420 24.14 13.06 -22.47
C GLY A 420 23.47 14.40 -22.12
N ARG A 421 24.18 15.52 -22.27
CA ARG A 421 23.58 16.87 -22.17
C ARG A 421 22.81 17.14 -23.46
N ASN A 422 21.49 17.21 -23.40
CA ASN A 422 20.72 17.99 -24.37
C ASN A 422 20.07 19.16 -23.61
N PRO A 423 20.60 20.40 -23.70
CA PRO A 423 20.14 21.52 -22.89
C PRO A 423 18.81 22.16 -23.36
N GLU A 424 18.19 21.71 -24.46
CA GLU A 424 17.11 22.48 -25.13
C GLU A 424 15.73 21.81 -25.22
N THR A 425 15.46 20.76 -24.45
CA THR A 425 14.08 20.23 -24.33
C THR A 425 13.67 20.18 -22.87
N ALA A 426 13.24 21.33 -22.35
CA ALA A 426 12.46 21.46 -21.11
C ALA A 426 11.02 20.92 -21.27
N GLY A 427 10.88 19.76 -21.92
CA GLY A 427 9.68 18.94 -21.98
C GLY A 427 10.09 17.51 -21.59
N HIS A 428 9.49 16.98 -20.53
CA HIS A 428 9.70 15.66 -19.94
C HIS A 428 10.63 14.70 -20.71
N PRO A 429 11.82 14.36 -20.18
CA PRO A 429 12.67 13.35 -20.79
C PRO A 429 12.09 11.97 -20.46
N GLY A 430 11.20 11.50 -21.31
CA GLY A 430 11.02 10.07 -21.50
C GLY A 430 12.37 9.51 -21.94
N VAL A 431 13.02 8.76 -21.06
CA VAL A 431 14.24 8.02 -21.38
C VAL A 431 13.89 7.10 -22.55
N ARG A 432 14.36 7.44 -23.76
CA ARG A 432 14.35 6.52 -24.89
C ARG A 432 15.31 5.39 -24.55
N CYS A 433 14.77 4.26 -24.09
CA CYS A 433 15.51 3.01 -24.11
C CYS A 433 15.83 2.66 -25.57
N PRO A 434 17.05 2.17 -25.88
CA PRO A 434 17.23 1.32 -27.04
C PRO A 434 16.16 0.23 -26.98
N ARG A 435 15.53 -0.09 -28.13
CA ARG A 435 14.58 -1.19 -28.29
C ARG A 435 15.27 -2.55 -28.04
N GLU A 436 15.71 -2.83 -26.82
CA GLU A 436 15.54 -4.16 -26.27
C GLU A 436 14.12 -4.18 -25.74
N ALA A 437 13.28 -5.08 -26.25
CA ALA A 437 11.92 -5.23 -25.75
C ALA A 437 12.02 -5.43 -24.23
N ALA A 438 11.58 -4.42 -23.47
CA ALA A 438 11.59 -4.49 -22.02
C ALA A 438 10.95 -5.80 -21.60
N ALA A 439 11.66 -6.59 -20.79
CA ALA A 439 11.23 -7.92 -20.39
C ALA A 439 9.77 -7.87 -19.92
N PRO A 440 8.87 -8.69 -20.48
CA PRO A 440 7.46 -8.60 -20.16
C PRO A 440 7.27 -8.93 -18.68
N VAL A 441 6.70 -7.98 -17.94
CA VAL A 441 6.20 -8.17 -16.58
C VAL A 441 4.70 -8.33 -16.69
N THR A 442 4.19 -9.48 -16.27
CA THR A 442 2.74 -9.72 -16.18
C THR A 442 2.34 -9.92 -14.73
N VAL A 443 1.13 -9.47 -14.40
CA VAL A 443 0.55 -9.62 -13.08
C VAL A 443 -0.79 -10.31 -13.22
N GLU A 444 -0.94 -11.44 -12.53
CA GLU A 444 -2.08 -12.33 -12.65
C GLU A 444 -2.76 -12.46 -11.28
N LEU A 445 -4.08 -12.28 -11.24
CA LEU A 445 -4.90 -12.68 -10.10
C LEU A 445 -5.14 -14.19 -10.21
N VAL A 446 -4.94 -14.93 -9.12
CA VAL A 446 -5.14 -16.37 -9.04
C VAL A 446 -6.50 -16.65 -8.40
N GLY A 447 -7.32 -17.41 -9.11
CA GLY A 447 -8.73 -17.65 -8.77
C GLY A 447 -9.62 -17.00 -9.81
#